data_AF-A0A6L8IMB2-F1
#
_entry.id   AF-A0A6L8IMB2-F1
#
_cell.length_a   1.000
_cell.length_b   1.000
_cell.length_c   1.000
_cell.angle_alpha   90.00
_cell.angle_beta   90.00
_cell.angle_gamma   90.00
#
_symmetry.space_group_name_H-M   'P 1'
#
loop_
_entity.id
_entity.type
_entity.pdbx_description
1 polymer ?
#
loop_
_entity_poly.entity_id
_entity_poly.type
_entity_poly.pdbx_seq_one_letter_code
_entity_poly.pdbx_strand_id
1 'polypeptide(L)'
;MPPVDYAASPHAVAIADAARRLVELRDRWLNPPDCVDWSELHPDFPKSPMPRDDDAAAELKRRTLTRLYNARPQWLADAHADLDAAVAAAYGWDAGISEDETLRRLLALNRERGA
;
A
#
# COMPACT_ATOMS: atom_id res chain seq x y z
N MET A 1 0.83 -6.24 -9.51
CA MET A 1 0.30 -7.12 -10.57
C MET A 1 -1.00 -7.71 -10.07
N PRO A 2 -2.09 -7.71 -10.85
CA PRO A 2 -3.33 -8.39 -10.46
C PRO A 2 -3.10 -9.90 -10.36
N PRO A 3 -3.89 -10.64 -9.55
CA PRO A 3 -3.84 -12.10 -9.57
C PRO A 3 -4.17 -12.64 -10.97
N VAL A 4 -3.57 -13.77 -11.36
CA VAL A 4 -3.68 -14.33 -12.72
C VAL A 4 -5.14 -14.51 -13.14
N ASP A 5 -5.99 -14.97 -12.22
CA ASP A 5 -7.43 -15.21 -12.45
C ASP A 5 -8.24 -13.93 -12.69
N TYR A 6 -7.68 -12.76 -12.35
CA TYR A 6 -8.33 -11.46 -12.49
C TYR A 6 -7.57 -10.49 -13.38
N ALA A 7 -6.57 -10.96 -14.15
CA ALA A 7 -5.71 -10.11 -14.95
C ALA A 7 -6.47 -9.26 -15.99
N ALA A 8 -7.64 -9.74 -16.45
CA ALA A 8 -8.50 -9.02 -17.41
C ALA A 8 -9.57 -8.13 -16.75
N SER A 9 -9.72 -8.17 -15.42
CA SER A 9 -10.72 -7.35 -14.72
C SER A 9 -10.23 -5.90 -14.59
N PRO A 10 -10.94 -4.90 -15.15
CA PRO A 10 -10.55 -3.49 -15.03
C PRO A 10 -10.45 -3.05 -13.57
N HIS A 11 -11.32 -3.56 -12.70
CA HIS A 11 -11.29 -3.30 -11.26
C HIS A 11 -10.05 -3.89 -10.60
N ALA A 12 -9.68 -5.13 -10.93
CA ALA A 12 -8.49 -5.76 -10.36
C ALA A 12 -7.20 -5.05 -10.80
N VAL A 13 -7.15 -4.58 -12.05
CA VAL A 13 -6.03 -3.77 -12.56
C VAL A 13 -5.95 -2.44 -11.80
N ALA A 14 -7.06 -1.71 -11.67
CA ALA A 14 -7.10 -0.43 -10.97
C ALA A 14 -6.64 -0.56 -9.50
N ILE A 15 -7.14 -1.56 -8.77
CA ILE A 15 -6.71 -1.84 -7.39
C ILE A 15 -5.22 -2.18 -7.34
N ALA A 16 -4.74 -3.03 -8.25
CA ALA A 16 -3.34 -3.44 -8.30
C ALA A 16 -2.39 -2.26 -8.59
N ASP A 17 -2.82 -1.31 -9.42
CA ASP A 17 -2.06 -0.11 -9.74
C ASP A 17 -2.01 0.87 -8.57
N ALA A 18 -3.15 1.15 -7.93
CA ALA A 18 -3.21 1.99 -6.74
C ALA A 18 -2.39 1.40 -5.57
N ALA A 19 -2.50 0.09 -5.33
CA ALA A 19 -1.74 -0.59 -4.29
C ALA A 19 -0.23 -0.54 -4.56
N ARG A 20 0.19 -0.75 -5.82
CA ARG A 20 1.60 -0.64 -6.22
C ARG A 20 2.13 0.76 -5.98
N ARG A 21 1.36 1.78 -6.34
CA ARG A 21 1.72 3.18 -6.14
C ARG A 21 1.93 3.51 -4.66
N LEU A 22 1.03 3.04 -3.79
CA LEU A 22 1.16 3.20 -2.34
C LEU A 22 2.44 2.52 -1.81
N VAL A 23 2.71 1.29 -2.25
CA VAL A 23 3.93 0.55 -1.86
C VAL A 23 5.19 1.29 -2.31
N GLU A 24 5.26 1.74 -3.56
CA GLU A 24 6.41 2.49 -4.08
C GLU A 24 6.68 3.78 -3.30
N LEU A 25 5.63 4.53 -2.94
CA LEU A 25 5.75 5.77 -2.16
C LEU A 25 6.27 5.48 -0.76
N ARG A 26 5.71 4.46 -0.11
CA ARG A 26 6.12 4.02 1.22
C ARG A 26 7.56 3.53 1.23
N ASP A 27 7.94 2.71 0.25
CA ASP A 27 9.27 2.14 0.14
C ASP A 27 10.32 3.23 -0.13
N ARG A 28 10.01 4.24 -0.96
CA ARG A 28 10.88 5.40 -1.17
C ARG A 28 11.05 6.26 0.07
N TRP A 29 9.99 6.40 0.88
CA TRP A 29 10.08 7.13 2.15
C TRP A 29 10.89 6.35 3.19
N LEU A 30 10.68 5.04 3.29
CA LEU A 30 11.40 4.16 4.22
C LEU A 30 12.87 4.01 3.85
N ASN A 31 13.15 3.89 2.55
CA ASN A 31 14.47 3.62 1.99
C ASN A 31 14.84 4.72 0.97
N PRO A 32 15.16 5.94 1.42
CA PRO A 32 15.59 7.01 0.52
C PRO A 32 16.84 6.59 -0.27
N PRO A 33 16.94 6.89 -1.58
CA PRO A 33 18.05 6.46 -2.43
C PRO A 33 19.40 7.09 -2.04
N ASP A 34 19.36 8.20 -1.31
CA ASP A 34 20.51 8.89 -0.72
C ASP A 34 20.98 8.26 0.60
N CYS A 35 20.15 7.42 1.23
CA CYS A 35 20.50 6.73 2.48
C CYS A 35 20.82 5.24 2.29
N VAL A 36 20.37 4.63 1.19
CA VAL A 36 20.37 3.17 1.00
C VAL A 36 21.16 2.73 -0.22
N ASP A 37 21.95 1.67 -0.07
CA ASP A 37 22.45 0.83 -1.14
C ASP A 37 21.81 -0.56 -1.10
N TRP A 38 21.47 -1.10 -2.28
CA TRP A 38 20.79 -2.39 -2.40
C TRP A 38 21.80 -3.51 -2.56
N SER A 39 21.98 -4.27 -1.48
CA SER A 39 22.99 -5.32 -1.39
C SER A 39 22.38 -6.72 -1.35
N GLU A 40 22.99 -7.64 -2.07
CA GLU A 40 22.66 -9.07 -2.02
C GLU A 40 23.38 -9.68 -0.83
N LEU A 41 22.67 -9.83 0.30
CA LEU A 41 23.23 -10.42 1.52
C LEU A 41 23.42 -11.94 1.38
N HIS A 42 22.63 -12.57 0.51
CA HIS A 42 22.68 -13.99 0.24
C HIS A 42 22.05 -14.30 -1.14
N PRO A 43 22.61 -15.25 -1.92
CA PRO A 43 22.15 -15.56 -3.28
C PRO A 43 20.67 -15.93 -3.41
N ASP A 44 20.14 -16.63 -2.41
CA ASP A 44 18.75 -17.09 -2.42
C ASP A 44 17.74 -16.03 -1.93
N PHE A 45 18.21 -14.84 -1.54
CA PHE A 45 17.36 -13.78 -0.99
C PHE A 45 17.36 -12.53 -1.88
N PRO A 46 16.24 -11.80 -1.95
CA PRO A 46 16.20 -10.53 -2.64
C PRO A 46 17.16 -9.52 -1.99
N LYS A 47 17.61 -8.56 -2.79
CA LYS A 47 18.47 -7.47 -2.32
C LYS A 47 17.83 -6.73 -1.15
N SER A 48 18.63 -6.47 -0.13
CA SER A 48 18.21 -5.78 1.08
C SER A 48 18.76 -4.35 1.11
N PRO A 49 17.99 -3.38 1.64
CA PRO A 49 18.43 -2.00 1.77
C PRO A 49 19.45 -1.88 2.91
N MET A 50 20.69 -1.51 2.60
CA MET A 50 21.77 -1.27 3.56
C MET A 50 22.04 0.22 3.71
N PRO A 51 22.29 0.73 4.92
CA PRO A 51 22.74 2.10 5.12
C PRO A 51 24.08 2.34 4.39
N ARG A 52 24.20 3.51 3.77
CA ARG A 52 25.45 3.93 3.09
C ARG A 52 26.58 4.26 4.07
N ASP A 53 26.22 4.87 5.20
CA ASP A 53 27.12 5.31 6.25
C ASP A 53 26.36 5.38 7.60
N ASP A 54 27.07 5.77 8.66
CA ASP A 54 26.52 5.86 10.02
C ASP A 54 25.42 6.93 10.16
N ASP A 55 25.52 8.03 9.41
CA ASP A 55 24.51 9.09 9.41
C ASP A 55 23.21 8.61 8.73
N ALA A 56 23.33 7.92 7.60
CA ALA A 56 22.22 7.25 6.94
C ALA A 56 21.60 6.17 7.85
N ALA A 57 22.40 5.42 8.60
CA ALA A 57 21.89 4.44 9.55
C ALA A 57 21.07 5.10 10.67
N ALA A 58 21.53 6.24 11.19
CA ALA A 58 20.82 7.02 12.20
C ALA A 58 19.49 7.60 11.67
N GLU A 59 19.44 8.04 10.41
CA GLU A 59 18.23 8.52 9.74
C GLU A 59 17.25 7.39 9.45
N LEU A 60 17.71 6.25 8.91
CA LEU A 60 16.87 5.08 8.63
C LEU A 60 16.22 4.52 9.91
N LYS A 61 16.92 4.57 11.05
CA LYS A 61 16.33 4.22 12.37
C LYS A 61 15.10 5.06 12.71
N ARG A 62 14.99 6.26 12.15
CA ARG A 62 13.85 7.16 12.35
C ARG A 62 12.72 6.95 11.35
N ARG A 63 12.94 6.17 10.29
CA ARG A 63 12.00 5.95 9.19
C ARG A 63 11.30 4.61 9.36
N THR A 64 10.36 4.56 10.30
CA THR A 64 9.51 3.39 10.51
C THR A 64 8.10 3.62 9.98
N LEU A 65 7.42 2.53 9.60
CA LEU A 65 6.01 2.60 9.19
C LEU A 65 5.14 3.28 10.26
N THR A 66 5.33 2.92 11.53
CA THR A 66 4.61 3.57 12.64
C THR A 66 4.76 5.09 12.61
N ARG A 67 5.99 5.60 12.41
CA ARG A 67 6.22 7.05 12.35
C ARG A 67 5.60 7.69 11.12
N LEU A 68 5.69 7.02 9.97
CA LEU A 68 5.06 7.50 8.73
C LEU A 68 3.54 7.61 8.88
N TYR A 69 2.89 6.58 9.40
CA TYR A 69 1.44 6.55 9.56
C TYR A 69 0.95 7.47 10.68
N ASN A 70 1.75 7.71 11.71
CA ASN A 70 1.44 8.72 12.74
C ASN A 70 1.54 10.15 12.18
N ALA A 71 2.54 10.45 11.35
CA ALA A 71 2.69 11.76 10.72
C ALA A 71 1.66 12.00 9.62
N ARG A 72 1.21 10.93 8.95
CA ARG A 72 0.21 10.90 7.86
C ARG A 72 0.36 12.09 6.90
N PRO A 73 1.50 12.21 6.19
CA PRO A 73 1.69 13.28 5.22
C PRO A 73 0.63 13.22 4.11
N GLN A 74 0.32 14.35 3.49
CA GLN A 74 -0.77 14.46 2.50
C GLN A 74 -0.65 13.42 1.37
N TRP A 75 0.55 13.22 0.82
CA TRP A 75 0.78 12.22 -0.23
C TRP A 75 0.42 10.79 0.19
N LEU A 76 0.52 10.46 1.49
CA LEU A 76 0.13 9.15 2.00
C LEU A 76 -1.39 9.07 2.11
N ALA A 77 -2.03 10.13 2.62
CA ALA A 77 -3.48 10.21 2.68
C ALA A 77 -4.12 10.08 1.28
N ASP A 78 -3.57 10.79 0.29
CA ASP A 78 -4.04 10.74 -1.09
C ASP A 78 -3.87 9.34 -1.69
N ALA A 79 -2.70 8.71 -1.50
CA ALA A 79 -2.46 7.36 -2.01
C ALA A 79 -3.39 6.30 -1.39
N HIS A 80 -3.78 6.46 -0.12
CA HIS A 80 -4.81 5.63 0.50
C HIS A 80 -6.20 5.92 -0.07
N ALA A 81 -6.56 7.20 -0.26
CA ALA A 81 -7.84 7.58 -0.85
C ALA A 81 -8.01 7.04 -2.27
N ASP A 82 -6.95 7.05 -3.09
CA ASP A 82 -6.95 6.47 -4.43
C ASP A 82 -7.20 4.95 -4.40
N LEU A 83 -6.58 4.25 -3.43
CA LEU A 83 -6.78 2.82 -3.25
C LEU A 83 -8.20 2.51 -2.77
N ASP A 84 -8.72 3.27 -1.79
CA ASP A 84 -10.07 3.13 -1.26
C ASP A 84 -11.11 3.37 -2.36
N ALA A 85 -10.91 4.38 -3.22
CA ALA A 85 -11.78 4.64 -4.36
C ALA A 85 -11.79 3.48 -5.38
N ALA A 86 -10.62 2.90 -5.68
CA ALA A 86 -10.53 1.74 -6.57
C ALA A 86 -11.26 0.51 -6.00
N VAL A 87 -11.15 0.28 -4.68
CA VAL A 87 -11.87 -0.79 -3.99
C VAL A 87 -13.36 -0.52 -3.97
N ALA A 88 -13.80 0.68 -3.60
CA ALA A 88 -15.21 1.07 -3.61
C ALA A 88 -15.84 0.87 -4.99
N ALA A 89 -15.15 1.26 -6.06
CA ALA A 89 -15.60 1.06 -7.43
C ALA A 89 -15.78 -0.43 -7.78
N ALA A 90 -14.91 -1.31 -7.28
CA ALA A 90 -15.04 -2.76 -7.48
C ALA A 90 -16.26 -3.38 -6.78
N TYR A 91 -16.72 -2.76 -5.69
CA TYR A 91 -17.98 -3.10 -5.01
C TYR A 91 -19.19 -2.36 -5.59
N GLY A 92 -19.00 -1.48 -6.59
CA GLY A 92 -20.06 -0.63 -7.14
C GLY A 92 -20.53 0.47 -6.18
N TRP A 93 -19.66 0.92 -5.26
CA TRP A 93 -19.95 1.93 -4.25
C TRP A 93 -19.32 3.28 -4.61
N ASP A 94 -19.87 4.33 -4.00
CA ASP A 94 -19.28 5.67 -4.07
C ASP A 94 -17.97 5.72 -3.28
N ALA A 95 -16.98 6.47 -3.76
CA ALA A 95 -15.67 6.59 -3.09
C ALA A 95 -15.76 7.28 -1.73
N GLY A 96 -16.78 8.11 -1.49
CA GLY A 96 -17.07 8.77 -0.23
C GLY A 96 -18.05 8.00 0.67
N ILE A 97 -18.26 6.69 0.43
CA ILE A 97 -19.10 5.85 1.28
C ILE A 97 -18.65 5.93 2.74
N SER A 98 -19.60 6.19 3.65
CA SER A 98 -19.29 6.26 5.08
C SER A 98 -18.89 4.89 5.63
N GLU A 99 -18.15 4.87 6.74
CA GLU A 99 -17.77 3.64 7.43
C GLU A 99 -19.00 2.81 7.84
N ASP A 100 -20.03 3.46 8.40
CA ASP A 100 -21.27 2.78 8.81
C ASP A 100 -22.00 2.13 7.62
N GLU A 101 -22.04 2.81 6.46
CA GLU A 101 -22.64 2.25 5.24
C GLU A 101 -21.79 1.12 4.66
N THR A 102 -20.46 1.26 4.68
CA THR A 102 -19.53 0.21 4.30
C THR A 102 -19.75 -1.05 5.14
N LEU A 103 -19.77 -0.92 6.47
CA LEU A 103 -19.99 -2.04 7.39
C LEU A 103 -21.36 -2.69 7.19
N ARG A 104 -22.42 -1.89 7.00
CA ARG A 104 -23.78 -2.39 6.75
C ARG A 104 -23.86 -3.23 5.47
N ARG A 105 -23.28 -2.74 4.36
CA ARG A 105 -23.27 -3.45 3.07
C ARG A 105 -22.43 -4.70 3.12
N LEU A 106 -21.24 -4.64 3.74
CA LEU A 106 -20.38 -5.82 3.91
C LEU A 106 -21.06 -6.91 4.73
N LEU A 107 -21.77 -6.54 5.82
CA LEU A 107 -22.51 -7.49 6.63
C LEU A 107 -23.64 -8.18 5.84
N ALA A 108 -24.39 -7.42 5.03
CA ALA A 108 -25.43 -7.97 4.17
C ALA A 108 -24.86 -8.96 3.14
N LEU A 109 -23.81 -8.56 2.41
CA LEU A 109 -23.12 -9.43 1.44
C LEU A 109 -22.57 -10.71 2.08
N ASN A 110 -22.06 -10.62 3.32
CA ASN A 110 -21.55 -11.78 4.04
C ASN A 110 -22.69 -12.77 4.38
N ARG A 111 -23.83 -12.26 4.85
CA ARG A 111 -25.02 -13.08 5.13
C ARG A 111 -25.56 -13.79 3.90
N GLU A 112 -25.56 -13.14 2.73
CA GLU A 112 -25.99 -13.73 1.46
C GLU A 112 -25.08 -14.87 0.99
N ARG A 113 -23.77 -14.76 1.22
CA ARG A 113 -22.78 -15.78 0.82
C ARG A 113 -22.71 -16.97 1.76
N GLY A 114 -23.13 -16.79 3.01
CA GLY A 114 -23.15 -17.85 4.03
C GLY A 114 -24.45 -18.64 4.10
N ALA A 115 -25.48 -18.24 3.34
CA ALA A 115 -26.72 -18.97 3.15
C ALA A 115 -26.59 -19.98 2.00
#